data_AF-A0A7W0VNE9-F1
#
_entry.id   AF-A0A7W0VNE9-F1
#
_cell.length_a   1.000
_cell.length_b   1.000
_cell.length_c   1.000
_cell.angle_alpha   90.00
_cell.angle_beta   90.00
_cell.angle_gamma   90.00
#
_symmetry.space_group_name_H-M   'P 1'
#
loop_
_entity.id
_entity.type
_entity.pdbx_description
1 polymer ?
#
loop_
_entity_poly.entity_id
_entity_poly.type
_entity_poly.pdbx_seq_one_letter_code
_entity_poly.pdbx_strand_id
1 'polypeptide(L)'
;MRASGRNMVIAAALIGVITPAAEAATLTATFTTTPNNGLYAPNNIVVVWVEGPGGTFVKTIGRWSLVRTDSLIAWRLKSGLNDVDAVSGATRSDHAGQLTVMWNLMDKQNALIADGTYTVRMELADANSTQAAQNRQGTFTFVKSATAQMQTNLASGGFTNVSINFDPTSAPPPPNNPPPPSGNPPPPSGGGGGDAGTDDSYEAVEGGCSTGGGSSIGLAFALLALATGSSAYRSRSR
;
A
#
# COMPACT_ATOMS: atom_id res chain seq x y z
N MET A 1 1.03 -64.95 32.46
CA MET A 1 1.73 -64.33 31.32
C MET A 1 0.97 -64.64 30.04
N ARG A 2 0.37 -63.63 29.40
CA ARG A 2 0.03 -63.60 27.96
C ARG A 2 -0.40 -62.18 27.62
N ALA A 3 0.56 -61.38 27.15
CA ALA A 3 0.30 -60.06 26.58
C ALA A 3 -0.23 -60.26 25.15
N SER A 4 -1.42 -59.76 24.86
CA SER A 4 -1.99 -59.71 23.51
C SER A 4 -1.70 -58.33 22.94
N GLY A 5 -0.75 -58.27 22.00
CA GLY A 5 -0.38 -57.05 21.29
C GLY A 5 -1.41 -56.71 20.22
N ARG A 6 -2.02 -55.52 20.31
CA ARG A 6 -2.85 -54.96 19.24
C ARG A 6 -1.95 -54.13 18.33
N ASN A 7 -1.72 -54.63 17.12
CA ASN A 7 -1.03 -53.93 16.05
C ASN A 7 -1.78 -52.63 15.71
N MET A 8 -1.09 -51.51 15.83
CA MET A 8 -1.59 -50.18 15.50
C MET A 8 -1.13 -49.85 14.07
N VAL A 9 -2.06 -49.86 13.11
CA VAL A 9 -1.79 -49.41 11.74
C VAL A 9 -1.94 -47.90 11.72
N ILE A 10 -0.84 -47.17 11.61
CA ILE A 10 -0.82 -45.72 11.40
C ILE A 10 -0.88 -45.47 9.90
N ALA A 11 -2.05 -45.08 9.40
CA ALA A 11 -2.20 -44.55 8.06
C ALA A 11 -1.73 -43.09 8.07
N ALA A 12 -0.55 -42.82 7.49
CA ALA A 12 -0.07 -41.47 7.25
C ALA A 12 -0.85 -40.87 6.07
N ALA A 13 -1.80 -39.98 6.35
CA ALA A 13 -2.45 -39.17 5.32
C ALA A 13 -1.48 -38.06 4.88
N LEU A 14 -0.99 -38.13 3.63
CA LEU A 14 -0.37 -36.97 2.97
C LEU A 14 -1.44 -35.88 2.81
N ILE A 15 -1.36 -34.83 3.63
CA ILE A 15 -2.13 -33.61 3.41
C ILE A 15 -1.41 -32.86 2.28
N GLY A 16 -1.99 -32.92 1.08
CA GLY A 16 -1.58 -32.07 -0.03
C GLY A 16 -1.79 -30.61 0.35
N VAL A 17 -0.72 -29.82 0.34
CA VAL A 17 -0.81 -28.37 0.49
C VAL A 17 -1.38 -27.81 -0.81
N ILE A 18 -2.70 -27.66 -0.87
CA ILE A 18 -3.34 -26.76 -1.83
C ILE A 18 -2.98 -25.34 -1.43
N THR A 19 -1.97 -24.76 -2.08
CA THR A 19 -1.79 -23.31 -2.08
C THR A 19 -3.01 -22.71 -2.77
N PRO A 20 -3.88 -21.95 -2.09
CA PRO A 20 -4.92 -21.22 -2.81
C PRO A 20 -4.21 -20.29 -3.81
N ALA A 21 -4.67 -20.34 -5.06
CA ALA A 21 -4.30 -19.36 -6.06
C ALA A 21 -4.56 -17.96 -5.50
N ALA A 22 -3.80 -16.95 -5.95
CA ALA A 22 -4.09 -15.56 -5.65
C ALA A 22 -5.54 -15.29 -6.07
N GLU A 23 -6.47 -15.30 -5.11
CA GLU A 23 -7.86 -15.02 -5.41
C GLU A 23 -7.92 -13.59 -5.92
N ALA A 24 -8.56 -13.42 -7.07
CA ALA A 24 -8.80 -12.12 -7.67
C ALA A 24 -9.56 -11.27 -6.65
N ALA A 25 -8.85 -10.39 -5.94
CA ALA A 25 -9.45 -9.55 -4.92
C ALA A 25 -8.76 -8.17 -4.88
N THR A 26 -9.58 -7.14 -4.64
CA THR A 26 -9.13 -5.75 -4.60
C THR A 26 -9.74 -5.02 -3.42
N LEU A 27 -8.93 -4.19 -2.78
CA LEU A 27 -9.36 -3.13 -1.89
C LEU A 27 -9.27 -1.79 -2.64
N THR A 28 -10.37 -1.05 -2.70
CA THR A 28 -10.40 0.34 -3.16
C THR A 28 -10.68 1.25 -1.98
N ALA A 29 -9.84 2.25 -1.77
CA ALA A 29 -10.08 3.31 -0.80
C ALA A 29 -10.14 4.66 -1.49
N THR A 30 -11.22 5.40 -1.25
CA THR A 30 -11.39 6.78 -1.72
C THR A 30 -11.52 7.72 -0.55
N PHE A 31 -10.95 8.91 -0.60
CA PHE A 31 -11.01 9.86 0.52
C PHE A 31 -10.73 11.30 0.08
N THR A 32 -11.20 12.25 0.89
CA THR A 32 -10.84 13.67 0.80
C THR A 32 -10.08 14.07 2.06
N THR A 33 -9.16 15.01 1.94
CA THR A 33 -8.37 15.52 3.06
C THR A 33 -8.90 16.86 3.54
N THR A 34 -8.71 17.18 4.81
CA THR A 34 -8.96 18.51 5.36
C THR A 34 -7.64 19.19 5.74
N PRO A 35 -7.55 20.53 5.64
CA PRO A 35 -6.38 21.27 6.11
C PRO A 35 -6.04 20.99 7.57
N ASN A 36 -4.75 20.97 7.88
CA ASN A 36 -4.23 20.96 9.24
C ASN A 36 -3.67 22.34 9.65
N ASN A 37 -3.85 23.35 8.79
CA ASN A 37 -3.44 24.74 8.98
C ASN A 37 -1.94 24.90 9.22
N GLY A 38 -1.14 24.01 8.65
CA GLY A 38 0.32 24.09 8.68
C GLY A 38 0.88 25.20 7.80
N LEU A 39 2.18 25.48 7.97
CA LEU A 39 2.92 26.53 7.25
C LEU A 39 2.80 26.43 5.72
N TYR A 40 2.59 25.23 5.18
CA TYR A 40 2.56 24.99 3.74
C TYR A 40 1.15 24.80 3.19
N ALA A 41 0.12 24.84 4.04
CA ALA A 41 -1.27 24.79 3.59
C ALA A 41 -1.52 25.86 2.50
N PRO A 42 -2.27 25.54 1.43
CA PRO A 42 -3.02 24.30 1.24
C PRO A 42 -2.19 23.14 0.66
N ASN A 43 -0.89 23.34 0.38
CA ASN A 43 -0.04 22.24 -0.07
C ASN A 43 0.09 21.20 1.04
N ASN A 44 -0.08 19.94 0.67
CA ASN A 44 -0.04 18.84 1.61
C ASN A 44 0.64 17.61 1.01
N ILE A 45 1.17 16.80 1.91
CA ILE A 45 1.62 15.45 1.59
C ILE A 45 0.73 14.43 2.29
N VAL A 46 0.53 13.29 1.63
CA VAL A 46 -0.37 12.24 2.11
C VAL A 46 0.26 10.88 1.89
N VAL A 47 0.01 9.96 2.80
CA VAL A 47 0.33 8.54 2.62
C VAL A 47 -0.78 7.66 3.18
N VAL A 48 -0.96 6.52 2.53
CA VAL A 48 -1.90 5.46 2.91
C VAL A 48 -1.13 4.15 3.02
N TRP A 49 -1.24 3.48 4.15
CA TRP A 49 -0.65 2.16 4.36
C TRP A 49 -1.61 1.24 5.07
N VAL A 50 -1.31 -0.06 4.99
CA VAL A 50 -2.10 -1.11 5.63
C VAL A 50 -1.29 -1.71 6.76
N GLU A 51 -1.97 -1.91 7.88
CA GLU A 51 -1.47 -2.68 9.01
C GLU A 51 -2.30 -3.95 9.20
N GLY A 52 -1.63 -5.06 9.50
CA GLY A 52 -2.23 -6.32 9.88
C GLY A 52 -2.52 -6.41 11.37
N PRO A 53 -2.92 -7.59 11.85
CA PRO A 53 -3.13 -7.85 13.27
C PRO A 53 -1.91 -7.44 14.12
N GLY A 54 -2.17 -6.88 15.30
CA GLY A 54 -1.13 -6.35 16.18
C GLY A 54 -0.43 -5.08 15.67
N GLY A 55 -0.97 -4.45 14.61
CA GLY A 55 -0.36 -3.29 13.98
C GLY A 55 0.91 -3.64 13.19
N THR A 56 1.00 -4.81 12.58
CA THR A 56 2.16 -5.18 11.75
C THR A 56 2.10 -4.44 10.41
N PHE A 57 3.22 -3.89 9.92
CA PHE A 57 3.21 -3.22 8.61
C PHE A 57 3.03 -4.25 7.47
N VAL A 58 2.02 -4.03 6.62
CA VAL A 58 1.72 -4.90 5.47
C VAL A 58 2.25 -4.29 4.18
N LYS A 59 1.74 -3.11 3.78
CA LYS A 59 2.13 -2.45 2.53
C LYS A 59 1.75 -0.97 2.55
N THR A 60 2.51 -0.14 1.84
CA THR A 60 2.08 1.22 1.47
C THR A 60 1.29 1.13 0.17
N ILE A 61 0.10 1.71 0.12
CA ILE A 61 -0.80 1.57 -1.04
C ILE A 61 -1.02 2.90 -1.79
N GLY A 62 -0.62 4.03 -1.21
CA GLY A 62 -0.56 5.32 -1.91
C GLY A 62 0.29 6.34 -1.19
N ARG A 63 1.01 7.18 -1.94
CA ARG A 63 1.91 8.21 -1.41
C ARG A 63 2.00 9.42 -2.35
N TRP A 64 1.69 10.60 -1.84
CA TRP A 64 1.82 11.89 -2.51
C TRP A 64 2.74 12.79 -1.70
N SER A 65 4.05 12.58 -1.79
CA SER A 65 5.00 13.21 -0.87
C SER A 65 6.38 13.54 -1.43
N LEU A 66 6.50 13.67 -2.76
CA LEU A 66 7.77 13.78 -3.49
C LEU A 66 8.84 14.66 -2.80
N VAL A 67 8.49 15.88 -2.37
CA VAL A 67 9.48 16.85 -1.83
C VAL A 67 9.62 16.80 -0.30
N ARG A 68 8.63 16.26 0.43
CA ARG A 68 8.52 16.42 1.89
C ARG A 68 8.27 15.11 2.62
N THR A 69 8.71 14.00 2.03
CA THR A 69 8.49 12.65 2.58
C THR A 69 8.92 12.54 4.05
N ASP A 70 9.95 13.28 4.47
CA ASP A 70 10.43 13.29 5.85
C ASP A 70 9.39 13.72 6.90
N SER A 71 8.39 14.52 6.52
CA SER A 71 7.34 14.97 7.44
C SER A 71 6.22 13.93 7.66
N LEU A 72 6.25 12.77 6.99
CA LEU A 72 5.33 11.65 7.22
C LEU A 72 5.85 10.74 8.34
N ILE A 73 5.85 11.25 9.56
CA ILE A 73 6.56 10.66 10.70
C ILE A 73 6.01 9.29 11.09
N ALA A 74 4.68 9.13 11.21
CA ALA A 74 4.08 7.87 11.63
C ALA A 74 4.35 6.76 10.62
N TRP A 75 4.13 7.06 9.34
CA TRP A 75 4.37 6.11 8.26
C TRP A 75 5.84 5.73 8.14
N ARG A 76 6.78 6.68 8.25
CA ARG A 76 8.23 6.38 8.20
C ARG A 76 8.66 5.42 9.30
N LEU A 77 8.22 5.68 10.53
CA LEU A 77 8.49 4.78 11.67
C LEU A 77 7.90 3.39 11.45
N LYS A 78 6.77 3.30 10.74
CA LYS A 78 6.06 2.04 10.53
C LYS A 78 6.58 1.21 9.36
N SER A 79 6.84 1.86 8.24
CA SER A 79 7.17 1.24 6.95
C SER A 79 8.67 1.10 6.72
N GLY A 80 9.50 1.89 7.41
CA GLY A 80 10.90 2.05 7.06
C GLY A 80 11.09 2.61 5.64
N LEU A 81 10.16 3.47 5.18
CA LEU A 81 10.10 4.03 3.82
C LEU A 81 9.76 3.02 2.71
N ASN A 82 9.25 1.83 3.05
CA ASN A 82 8.85 0.86 2.03
C ASN A 82 7.57 1.32 1.29
N ASP A 83 7.71 1.65 0.01
CA ASP A 83 6.60 2.04 -0.89
C ASP A 83 6.57 1.20 -2.18
N VAL A 84 7.05 -0.04 -2.11
CA VAL A 84 7.03 -0.99 -3.22
C VAL A 84 5.59 -1.20 -3.72
N ASP A 85 5.40 -1.02 -5.02
CA ASP A 85 4.11 -1.07 -5.74
C ASP A 85 3.03 -0.11 -5.21
N ALA A 86 3.40 0.93 -4.47
CA ALA A 86 2.45 1.96 -4.08
C ALA A 86 2.11 2.88 -5.28
N VAL A 87 0.89 3.43 -5.30
CA VAL A 87 0.62 4.60 -6.15
C VAL A 87 1.48 5.76 -5.63
N SER A 88 2.36 6.32 -6.46
CA SER A 88 3.21 7.45 -6.08
C SER A 88 2.88 8.69 -6.91
N GLY A 89 3.01 9.86 -6.29
CA GLY A 89 2.71 11.14 -6.94
C GLY A 89 3.42 12.33 -6.32
N ALA A 90 3.31 13.47 -7.02
CA ALA A 90 3.80 14.75 -6.54
C ALA A 90 3.08 15.20 -5.26
N THR A 91 3.72 16.12 -4.52
CA THR A 91 3.07 16.87 -3.44
C THR A 91 1.81 17.56 -3.98
N ARG A 92 0.72 17.54 -3.21
CA ARG A 92 -0.55 18.14 -3.62
C ARG A 92 -0.52 19.65 -3.41
N SER A 93 -1.07 20.40 -4.36
CA SER A 93 -1.21 21.85 -4.28
C SER A 93 -2.34 22.29 -3.35
N ASP A 94 -3.33 21.44 -3.14
CA ASP A 94 -4.50 21.71 -2.31
C ASP A 94 -5.10 20.44 -1.70
N HIS A 95 -6.17 20.63 -0.93
CA HIS A 95 -6.96 19.56 -0.34
C HIS A 95 -8.16 19.13 -1.21
N ALA A 96 -8.37 19.80 -2.34
CA ALA A 96 -9.46 19.51 -3.25
C ALA A 96 -9.19 18.22 -4.04
N GLY A 97 -10.27 17.65 -4.56
CA GLY A 97 -10.24 16.38 -5.27
C GLY A 97 -10.21 15.17 -4.32
N GLN A 98 -11.00 14.17 -4.69
CA GLN A 98 -10.96 12.86 -4.05
C GLN A 98 -9.72 12.12 -4.51
N LEU A 99 -8.98 11.53 -3.56
CA LEU A 99 -7.91 10.59 -3.84
C LEU A 99 -8.46 9.17 -3.84
N THR A 100 -7.95 8.35 -4.75
CA THR A 100 -8.32 6.94 -4.90
C THR A 100 -7.06 6.09 -4.89
N VAL A 101 -7.04 5.03 -4.10
CA VAL A 101 -6.01 3.99 -4.11
C VAL A 101 -6.66 2.63 -4.30
N MET A 102 -5.98 1.77 -5.05
CA MET A 102 -6.37 0.38 -5.25
C MET A 102 -5.23 -0.52 -4.80
N TRP A 103 -5.58 -1.65 -4.19
CA TRP A 103 -4.61 -2.60 -3.68
C TRP A 103 -5.07 -4.03 -3.91
N ASN A 104 -4.14 -4.87 -4.37
CA ASN A 104 -4.33 -6.28 -4.70
C ASN A 104 -4.15 -7.24 -3.52
N LEU A 105 -4.14 -6.72 -2.27
CA LEU A 105 -4.01 -7.52 -1.04
C LEU A 105 -2.69 -8.28 -0.91
N MET A 106 -1.68 -7.92 -1.68
CA MET A 106 -0.32 -8.44 -1.53
C MET A 106 0.43 -7.62 -0.48
N ASP A 107 1.26 -8.25 0.33
CA ASP A 107 2.18 -7.57 1.22
C ASP A 107 3.40 -6.99 0.47
N LYS A 108 4.31 -6.36 1.23
CA LYS A 108 5.59 -5.83 0.73
C LYS A 108 6.58 -6.90 0.21
N GLN A 109 6.31 -8.19 0.43
CA GLN A 109 7.04 -9.34 -0.14
C GLN A 109 6.35 -9.92 -1.38
N ASN A 110 5.24 -9.30 -1.83
CA ASN A 110 4.37 -9.81 -2.89
C ASN A 110 3.72 -11.17 -2.57
N ALA A 111 3.52 -11.46 -1.29
CA ALA A 111 2.70 -12.59 -0.84
C ALA A 111 1.28 -12.12 -0.53
N LEU A 112 0.28 -12.94 -0.90
CA LEU A 112 -1.12 -12.66 -0.57
C LEU A 112 -1.31 -12.70 0.95
N ILE A 113 -1.95 -11.68 1.50
CA ILE A 113 -2.22 -11.65 2.94
C ILE A 113 -3.30 -12.67 3.35
N ALA A 114 -3.17 -13.20 4.56
CA ALA A 114 -4.16 -14.10 5.14
C ALA A 114 -5.49 -13.38 5.41
N ASP A 115 -6.58 -14.14 5.52
CA ASP A 115 -7.87 -13.59 5.96
C ASP A 115 -7.78 -13.05 7.38
N GLY A 116 -8.54 -11.99 7.66
CA GLY A 116 -8.53 -11.32 8.95
C GLY A 116 -8.84 -9.84 8.89
N THR A 117 -8.77 -9.20 10.06
CA THR A 117 -9.01 -7.77 10.20
C THR A 117 -7.72 -6.99 9.93
N TYR A 118 -7.81 -6.03 9.01
CA TYR A 118 -6.73 -5.13 8.65
C TYR A 118 -7.14 -3.69 8.92
N THR A 119 -6.13 -2.85 9.12
CA THR A 119 -6.29 -1.42 9.37
C THR A 119 -5.71 -0.64 8.19
N VAL A 120 -6.55 0.16 7.53
CA VAL A 120 -6.09 1.20 6.60
C VAL A 120 -5.76 2.44 7.41
N ARG A 121 -4.48 2.81 7.38
CA ARG A 121 -3.95 3.98 8.06
C ARG A 121 -3.65 5.06 7.03
N MET A 122 -3.89 6.30 7.42
CA MET A 122 -3.62 7.47 6.61
C MET A 122 -2.89 8.51 7.44
N GLU A 123 -1.94 9.21 6.83
CA GLU A 123 -1.24 10.33 7.47
C GLU A 123 -1.16 11.49 6.48
N LEU A 124 -1.42 12.69 6.99
CA LEU A 124 -1.33 13.94 6.25
C LEU A 124 -0.49 14.95 7.03
N ALA A 125 0.40 15.61 6.30
CA ALA A 125 1.16 16.76 6.80
C ALA A 125 1.09 17.93 5.82
N ASP A 126 0.95 19.14 6.36
CA ASP A 126 1.04 20.43 5.66
C ASP A 126 2.03 21.38 6.38
N ALA A 127 2.88 20.81 7.23
CA ALA A 127 3.91 21.49 8.01
C ALA A 127 5.22 20.68 8.00
N ASN A 128 6.32 21.29 8.48
CA ASN A 128 7.57 20.58 8.74
C ASN A 128 7.46 19.81 10.06
N SER A 129 6.67 18.75 10.06
CA SER A 129 6.43 17.95 11.26
C SER A 129 7.68 17.19 11.69
N THR A 130 7.93 17.17 12.99
CA THR A 130 9.00 16.40 13.65
C THR A 130 8.44 15.29 14.54
N GLN A 131 7.13 15.31 14.83
CA GLN A 131 6.41 14.32 15.60
C GLN A 131 5.11 13.92 14.90
N ALA A 132 4.77 12.64 14.95
CA ALA A 132 3.54 12.10 14.34
C ALA A 132 2.26 12.78 14.87
N ALA A 133 2.25 13.22 16.13
CA ALA A 133 1.10 13.89 16.75
C ALA A 133 0.80 15.28 16.14
N GLN A 134 1.74 15.86 15.37
CA GLN A 134 1.51 17.12 14.66
C GLN A 134 0.73 16.92 13.35
N ASN A 135 0.68 15.67 12.88
CA ASN A 135 0.02 15.30 11.63
C ASN A 135 -1.42 14.85 11.87
N ARG A 136 -2.21 14.98 10.81
CA ARG A 136 -3.55 14.39 10.73
C ARG A 136 -3.42 12.90 10.46
N GLN A 137 -4.06 12.06 11.27
CA GLN A 137 -3.96 10.61 11.18
C GLN A 137 -5.34 9.95 11.11
N GLY A 138 -5.63 9.31 9.98
CA GLY A 138 -6.86 8.54 9.76
C GLY A 138 -6.66 7.07 10.06
N THR A 139 -7.69 6.44 10.62
CA THR A 139 -7.71 4.99 10.90
C THR A 139 -9.07 4.42 10.50
N PHE A 140 -9.03 3.39 9.66
CA PHE A 140 -10.20 2.67 9.16
C PHE A 140 -9.91 1.17 9.14
N THR A 141 -10.92 0.32 9.21
CA THR A 141 -10.73 -1.13 9.23
C THR A 141 -11.56 -1.82 8.16
N PHE A 142 -11.09 -2.96 7.69
CA PHE A 142 -11.86 -3.89 6.87
C PHE A 142 -11.48 -5.32 7.23
N VAL A 143 -12.32 -6.28 6.84
CA VAL A 143 -12.10 -7.71 7.06
C VAL A 143 -11.91 -8.38 5.71
N LYS A 144 -10.70 -8.87 5.45
CA LYS A 144 -10.45 -9.75 4.31
C LYS A 144 -11.13 -11.09 4.58
N SER A 145 -12.08 -11.44 3.74
CA SER A 145 -12.87 -12.69 3.79
C SER A 145 -13.45 -12.99 2.41
N ALA A 146 -14.23 -14.07 2.28
CA ALA A 146 -14.99 -14.36 1.07
C ALA A 146 -16.20 -13.42 0.83
N THR A 147 -16.53 -12.53 1.79
CA THR A 147 -17.67 -11.63 1.70
C THR A 147 -17.22 -10.22 1.32
N ALA A 148 -17.82 -9.66 0.26
CA ALA A 148 -17.60 -8.27 -0.13
C ALA A 148 -18.03 -7.30 0.98
N GLN A 149 -17.31 -6.19 1.12
CA GLN A 149 -17.60 -5.15 2.11
C GLN A 149 -17.54 -3.78 1.47
N MET A 150 -18.55 -2.96 1.73
CA MET A 150 -18.56 -1.55 1.33
C MET A 150 -18.88 -0.69 2.54
N GLN A 151 -17.98 0.24 2.83
CA GLN A 151 -18.17 1.27 3.85
C GLN A 151 -18.10 2.63 3.17
N THR A 152 -18.97 3.56 3.53
CA THR A 152 -19.09 4.88 2.90
C THR A 152 -19.26 5.99 3.93
N ASN A 153 -18.92 7.22 3.55
CA ASN A 153 -19.10 8.42 4.38
C ASN A 153 -18.38 8.33 5.74
N LEU A 154 -17.27 7.59 5.81
CA LEU A 154 -16.45 7.53 7.00
C LEU A 154 -15.62 8.82 7.12
N ALA A 155 -15.22 9.15 8.35
CA ALA A 155 -14.30 10.24 8.62
C ALA A 155 -13.42 9.90 9.83
N SER A 156 -12.15 10.27 9.76
CA SER A 156 -11.19 10.09 10.85
C SER A 156 -9.99 11.01 10.67
N GLY A 157 -9.63 11.74 11.73
CA GLY A 157 -8.35 12.47 11.85
C GLY A 157 -7.92 13.31 10.65
N GLY A 158 -8.83 14.02 10.01
CA GLY A 158 -8.54 14.90 8.86
C GLY A 158 -8.80 14.29 7.49
N PHE A 159 -9.40 13.10 7.46
CA PHE A 159 -9.87 12.42 6.26
C PHE A 159 -11.39 12.32 6.30
N THR A 160 -12.06 12.74 5.24
CA THR A 160 -13.53 12.80 5.10
C THR A 160 -13.96 12.15 3.79
N ASN A 161 -15.28 11.91 3.65
CA ASN A 161 -15.84 11.21 2.48
C ASN A 161 -15.10 9.90 2.19
N VAL A 162 -14.67 9.22 3.25
CA VAL A 162 -13.86 8.01 3.11
C VAL A 162 -14.79 6.86 2.76
N SER A 163 -14.45 6.14 1.70
CA SER A 163 -15.06 4.85 1.35
C SER A 163 -13.99 3.78 1.30
N ILE A 164 -14.29 2.62 1.88
CA ILE A 164 -13.48 1.42 1.83
C ILE A 164 -14.34 0.34 1.19
N ASN A 165 -13.94 -0.10 -0.01
CA ASN A 165 -14.62 -1.15 -0.76
C ASN A 165 -13.66 -2.34 -0.93
N PHE A 166 -14.02 -3.47 -0.35
CA PHE A 166 -13.33 -4.74 -0.51
C PHE A 166 -14.19 -5.67 -1.37
N ASP A 167 -13.66 -6.07 -2.52
CA ASP A 167 -14.30 -6.97 -3.47
C ASP A 167 -13.43 -8.23 -3.65
N PRO A 168 -13.86 -9.40 -3.10
CA PRO A 168 -13.13 -10.66 -3.15
C PRO A 168 -13.21 -11.36 -4.51
N THR A 169 -13.88 -10.77 -5.49
CA THR A 169 -14.07 -11.35 -6.84
C THR A 169 -13.46 -10.49 -7.96
N SER A 170 -12.97 -9.30 -7.62
CA SER A 170 -12.41 -8.35 -8.59
C SER A 170 -10.97 -8.72 -8.98
N ALA A 171 -10.69 -8.75 -10.28
CA ALA A 171 -9.32 -8.94 -10.76
C ALA A 171 -8.36 -7.92 -10.12
N PRO A 172 -7.14 -8.32 -9.77
CA PRO A 172 -6.16 -7.40 -9.20
C PRO A 172 -5.95 -6.19 -10.12
N PRO A 173 -5.79 -4.96 -9.59
CA PRO A 173 -5.40 -3.82 -10.42
C PRO A 173 -4.10 -4.13 -11.17
N PRO A 174 -3.93 -3.61 -12.40
CA PRO A 174 -2.64 -3.70 -13.09
C PRO A 174 -1.54 -3.03 -12.25
N PRO A 175 -0.26 -3.41 -12.44
CA PRO A 175 0.85 -2.76 -11.75
C PRO A 175 0.76 -1.24 -11.90
N ASN A 176 0.83 -0.53 -10.77
CA ASN A 176 0.57 0.91 -10.68
C ASN A 176 1.57 1.71 -11.56
N ASN A 177 1.12 2.17 -12.73
CA ASN A 177 1.74 3.34 -13.35
C ASN A 177 1.33 4.57 -12.55
N PRO A 178 2.27 5.45 -12.13
CA PRO A 178 1.91 6.68 -11.43
C PRO A 178 0.92 7.47 -12.31
N PRO A 179 -0.11 8.11 -11.70
CA PRO A 179 -0.97 9.01 -12.45
C PRO A 179 -0.09 10.06 -13.14
N PRO A 180 -0.37 10.44 -14.40
CA PRO A 180 0.36 11.52 -15.03
C PRO A 180 0.31 12.72 -14.08
N PRO A 181 1.43 13.47 -13.92
CA PRO A 181 1.42 14.67 -13.10
C PRO A 181 0.19 15.48 -13.51
N SER A 182 -0.63 15.89 -12.53
CA SER A 182 -1.78 16.74 -12.81
C SER A 182 -1.25 17.93 -13.59
N GLY A 183 -1.44 17.90 -14.91
CA GLY A 183 -0.86 18.87 -15.80
C GLY A 183 -1.40 20.19 -15.36
N ASN A 184 -0.53 21.08 -14.88
CA ASN A 184 -0.82 22.48 -15.10
C ASN A 184 -1.12 22.59 -16.59
N PRO A 185 -2.27 23.16 -17.00
CA PRO A 185 -2.47 23.47 -18.40
C PRO A 185 -1.23 24.26 -18.84
N PRO A 186 -0.67 23.97 -20.03
CA PRO A 186 0.45 24.76 -20.54
C PRO A 186 0.06 26.24 -20.45
N PRO A 187 0.99 27.14 -20.07
CA PRO A 187 0.69 28.57 -20.11
C PRO A 187 0.11 28.88 -21.49
N PRO A 188 -0.94 29.72 -21.59
CA PRO A 188 -1.53 30.04 -22.88
C PRO A 188 -0.39 30.47 -23.80
N SER A 189 -0.14 29.70 -24.86
CA SER A 189 0.87 30.06 -25.84
C SER A 189 0.40 31.40 -26.38
N GLY A 190 1.12 32.47 -26.03
CA GLY A 190 0.86 33.79 -26.56
C GLY A 190 0.79 33.65 -28.07
N GLY A 191 -0.37 33.99 -28.64
CA GLY A 191 -0.56 34.07 -30.07
C GLY A 191 0.35 35.17 -30.61
N GLY A 192 1.59 34.80 -30.93
CA GLY A 192 2.47 35.55 -31.81
C GLY A 192 2.00 35.28 -33.23
N GLY A 193 1.14 36.15 -33.75
CA GLY A 193 0.82 36.18 -35.16
C GLY A 193 2.02 36.60 -36.00
N GLY A 194 2.22 35.89 -37.11
CA GLY A 194 2.99 36.32 -38.28
C GLY A 194 4.50 36.07 -38.18
N ASP A 195 5.01 35.10 -38.94
CA ASP A 195 5.56 35.44 -40.26
C ASP A 195 5.74 34.17 -41.10
N ALA A 196 5.63 34.34 -42.41
CA ALA A 196 5.73 33.32 -43.43
C ALA A 196 7.20 32.94 -43.70
N GLY A 197 7.45 31.71 -44.13
CA GLY A 197 8.70 31.40 -44.82
C GLY A 197 9.19 29.96 -44.72
N THR A 198 8.96 29.22 -45.81
CA THR A 198 9.88 28.27 -46.47
C THR A 198 10.27 26.96 -45.80
N ASP A 199 9.98 25.88 -46.53
CA ASP A 199 10.71 24.61 -46.72
C ASP A 199 11.88 24.33 -45.78
N ASP A 200 11.84 23.16 -45.12
CA ASP A 200 12.77 22.09 -45.51
C ASP A 200 12.38 20.74 -44.90
N SER A 201 12.38 19.75 -45.77
CA SER A 201 12.36 18.32 -45.52
C SER A 201 13.47 17.89 -44.56
N TYR A 202 13.14 17.12 -43.51
CA TYR A 202 14.09 16.19 -42.90
C TYR A 202 13.47 14.82 -42.68
N GLU A 203 14.33 13.85 -42.96
CA GLU A 203 14.11 12.45 -43.22
C GLU A 203 13.74 11.64 -41.98
N ALA A 204 13.21 10.45 -42.28
CA ALA A 204 13.04 9.35 -41.37
C ALA A 204 14.35 8.99 -40.63
N VAL A 205 14.24 8.74 -39.33
CA VAL A 205 15.15 7.84 -38.62
C VAL A 205 14.31 6.77 -37.95
N GLU A 206 14.29 5.61 -38.62
CA GLU A 206 14.05 4.32 -37.98
C GLU A 206 15.30 3.90 -37.19
N GLY A 207 15.10 3.19 -36.08
CA GLY A 207 16.14 2.53 -35.29
C GLY A 207 16.02 2.90 -33.81
N GLY A 208 15.99 1.97 -32.86
CA GLY A 208 16.24 0.54 -32.90
C GLY A 208 16.15 -0.01 -31.48
N CYS A 209 15.97 -1.33 -31.43
CA CYS A 209 15.87 -2.20 -30.28
C CYS A 209 17.05 -2.08 -29.28
N SER A 210 16.77 -2.22 -27.98
CA SER A 210 17.73 -2.83 -27.04
C SER A 210 17.01 -3.50 -25.87
N THR A 211 16.92 -4.81 -25.97
CA THR A 211 16.69 -5.79 -24.90
C THR A 211 17.99 -6.03 -24.11
N GLY A 212 17.88 -6.24 -22.79
CA GLY A 212 18.97 -6.72 -21.94
C GLY A 212 19.00 -6.01 -20.59
N GLY A 213 19.12 -6.67 -19.45
CA GLY A 213 19.32 -8.07 -19.16
C GLY A 213 19.10 -8.28 -17.65
N GLY A 214 18.68 -9.48 -17.30
CA GLY A 214 18.56 -9.88 -15.91
C GLY A 214 19.91 -9.93 -15.21
N SER A 215 19.88 -9.72 -13.90
CA SER A 215 20.90 -10.24 -12.99
C SER A 215 20.25 -10.46 -11.64
N SER A 216 19.88 -11.72 -11.41
CA SER A 216 19.64 -12.29 -10.09
C SER A 216 20.95 -12.32 -9.33
N ILE A 217 20.98 -11.70 -8.14
CA ILE A 217 22.05 -11.92 -7.17
C ILE A 217 21.39 -12.50 -5.93
N GLY A 218 21.61 -13.80 -5.75
CA GLY A 218 21.24 -14.50 -4.53
C GLY A 218 22.07 -14.00 -3.35
N LEU A 219 21.44 -13.95 -2.19
CA LEU A 219 22.11 -13.94 -0.90
C LEU A 219 21.39 -14.92 0.01
N ALA A 220 22.10 -16.02 0.27
CA ALA A 220 21.73 -17.08 1.18
C ALA A 220 22.29 -16.80 2.59
N PHE A 221 21.76 -17.56 3.56
CA PHE A 221 22.17 -17.72 4.97
C PHE A 221 21.69 -16.61 5.92
N ALA A 222 21.21 -16.88 7.14
CA ALA A 222 21.52 -17.99 8.03
C ALA A 222 20.32 -18.42 8.92
N LEU A 223 20.30 -19.72 9.18
CA LEU A 223 19.52 -20.45 10.17
C LEU A 223 20.15 -20.23 11.56
N LEU A 224 19.39 -19.84 12.60
CA LEU A 224 19.79 -20.10 14.00
C LEU A 224 18.61 -20.28 14.95
N ALA A 225 18.83 -21.20 15.88
CA ALA A 225 17.92 -22.03 16.66
C ALA A 225 17.02 -21.37 17.72
N LEU A 226 15.88 -22.04 17.93
CA LEU A 226 15.19 -22.42 19.18
C LEU A 226 15.61 -21.73 20.50
N ALA A 227 14.61 -21.19 21.20
CA ALA A 227 14.49 -21.35 22.64
C ALA A 227 13.01 -21.52 23.03
N THR A 228 12.68 -22.73 23.49
CA THR A 228 11.43 -23.09 24.16
C THR A 228 11.37 -22.45 25.54
N GLY A 229 10.26 -21.82 25.89
CA GLY A 229 10.01 -21.28 27.22
C GLY A 229 8.53 -21.32 27.59
N SER A 230 8.02 -22.51 27.93
CA SER A 230 6.72 -22.69 28.59
C SER A 230 6.84 -22.25 30.04
N SER A 231 6.07 -21.25 30.46
CA SER A 231 5.91 -20.93 31.88
C SER A 231 4.43 -20.85 32.24
N ALA A 232 3.95 -21.96 32.82
CA ALA A 232 2.67 -22.03 33.51
C ALA A 232 2.88 -21.45 34.92
N TYR A 233 2.09 -20.44 35.31
CA TYR A 233 1.99 -20.04 36.72
C TYR A 233 0.55 -20.21 37.23
N ARG A 234 0.47 -20.95 38.33
CA ARG A 234 -0.71 -21.49 39.02
C ARG A 234 -1.61 -20.41 39.61
N SER A 235 -2.90 -20.72 39.61
CA SER A 235 -3.90 -20.10 40.49
C SER A 235 -3.64 -20.44 41.96
N ARG A 236 -3.90 -19.47 42.84
CA ARG A 236 -4.33 -19.71 44.21
C ARG A 236 -5.41 -18.71 44.57
N SER A 237 -6.63 -19.22 44.66
CA SER A 237 -7.73 -18.65 45.42
C SER A 237 -7.42 -18.73 46.92
N ARG A 238 -7.71 -17.64 47.63
CA ARG A 238 -8.17 -17.67 49.02
C ARG A 238 -9.49 -16.91 49.06
#